data_AF-A0A240EBF1-F1
#
_entry.id   AF-A0A240EBF1-F1
#
_cell.length_a   1.000
_cell.length_b   1.000
_cell.length_c   1.000
_cell.angle_alpha   90.00
_cell.angle_beta   90.00
_cell.angle_gamma   90.00
#
_symmetry.space_group_name_H-M   'P 1'
#
loop_
_entity.id
_entity.type
_entity.pdbx_description
1 polymer ?
#
loop_
_entity_poly.entity_id
_entity_poly.type
_entity_poly.pdbx_seq_one_letter_code
_entity_poly.pdbx_strand_id
1 'polypeptide(L)'
;MRRHHFQKPQSQGGFTLIEVMLVIVIMAILASLIVMSTEGIDHRKVMQSRELLALDLQRIRLESIDQGRVLGLVFLAATDVAPAAYQVVEYTENQTDQSTQPLGTTTGVTTTYRWQAATDFQTKTLPDQTSLQIQPMDHGYNLEVLNTRQGQIPQLIWLGNGEVLPVRIQLYFQQQPVGEAIELNHLGLVVDQSGAS
;
A
#
# COMPACT_ATOMS: atom_id res chain seq x y z
N MET A 1 74.08 31.42 23.36
CA MET A 1 72.72 31.99 23.37
C MET A 1 71.72 30.91 22.91
N ARG A 2 70.87 30.38 23.80
CA ARG A 2 69.72 29.53 23.42
C ARG A 2 68.52 29.95 24.28
N ARG A 3 67.48 30.49 23.62
CA ARG A 3 66.19 30.81 24.25
C ARG A 3 65.31 29.56 24.18
N HIS A 4 64.92 29.03 25.33
CA HIS A 4 63.90 27.99 25.40
C HIS A 4 62.51 28.62 25.15
N HIS A 5 61.82 28.12 24.14
CA HIS A 5 60.41 28.38 23.89
C HIS A 5 59.59 27.69 24.98
N PHE A 6 58.90 28.45 25.82
CA PHE A 6 57.89 27.92 26.72
C PHE A 6 56.63 27.61 25.91
N GLN A 7 56.33 26.34 25.67
CA GLN A 7 55.02 25.91 25.23
C GLN A 7 54.03 26.14 26.37
N LYS A 8 53.00 26.97 26.12
CA LYS A 8 51.89 27.14 27.06
C LYS A 8 51.06 25.85 27.07
N PRO A 9 50.81 25.23 28.23
CA PRO A 9 49.86 24.13 28.31
C PRO A 9 48.46 24.65 27.97
N GLN A 10 47.81 24.02 26.99
CA GLN A 10 46.38 24.23 26.75
C GLN A 10 45.61 23.68 27.95
N SER A 11 44.77 24.52 28.57
CA SER A 11 43.93 24.08 29.68
C SER A 11 42.88 23.10 29.15
N GLN A 12 43.02 21.82 29.48
CA GLN A 12 41.93 20.87 29.38
C GLN A 12 40.93 21.20 30.50
N GLY A 13 39.86 21.91 30.14
CA GLY A 13 38.74 22.14 31.04
C GLY A 13 38.03 20.81 31.31
N GLY A 14 38.05 20.34 32.55
CA GLY A 14 37.26 19.18 32.96
C GLY A 14 35.78 19.54 32.98
N PHE A 15 34.92 18.65 32.46
CA PHE A 15 33.48 18.80 32.53
C PHE A 15 33.01 18.74 33.99
N THR A 16 32.12 19.65 34.36
CA THR A 16 31.50 19.62 35.69
C THR A 16 30.40 18.56 35.74
N LEU A 17 30.19 17.94 36.90
CA LEU A 17 29.14 16.93 37.07
C LEU A 17 27.74 17.48 36.75
N ILE A 18 27.51 18.76 37.03
CA ILE A 18 26.25 19.45 36.71
C ILE A 18 26.04 19.63 35.20
N GLU A 19 27.09 19.87 34.43
CA GLU A 19 27.02 20.01 32.97
C GLU A 19 26.65 18.67 32.33
N VAL A 20 27.26 17.58 32.80
CA VAL A 20 26.90 16.22 32.35
C VAL A 20 25.45 15.89 32.72
N MET A 21 25.00 16.23 33.93
CA MET A 21 23.61 16.02 34.35
C MET A 21 22.63 16.80 33.48
N LEU A 22 22.96 18.06 33.16
CA LEU A 22 22.10 18.91 32.34
C LEU A 22 22.01 18.40 30.90
N VAL A 23 23.12 17.94 30.33
CA VAL A 23 23.15 17.35 28.98
C VAL A 23 22.27 16.11 28.90
N ILE A 24 22.38 15.17 29.85
CA ILE A 24 21.55 13.96 29.82
C ILE A 24 20.08 14.27 30.03
N VAL A 25 19.74 15.28 30.85
CA VAL A 25 18.36 15.72 31.06
C VAL A 25 17.78 16.34 29.78
N ILE A 26 18.52 17.22 29.12
CA ILE A 26 18.08 17.83 27.85
C ILE A 26 17.94 16.76 26.78
N MET A 27 18.88 15.83 26.66
CA MET A 27 18.78 14.71 25.71
C MET A 27 17.56 13.83 26.01
N ALA A 28 17.24 13.56 27.27
CA ALA A 28 16.03 12.81 27.65
C ALA A 28 14.74 13.55 27.28
N ILE A 29 14.68 14.88 27.49
CA ILE A 29 13.52 15.70 27.10
C ILE A 29 13.38 15.72 25.58
N LEU A 30 14.47 15.96 24.84
CA LEU A 30 14.46 15.98 23.38
C LEU A 30 14.06 14.62 22.79
N ALA A 31 14.59 13.52 23.34
CA ALA A 31 14.19 12.17 22.93
C ALA A 31 12.69 11.92 23.17
N SER A 32 12.16 12.40 24.31
CA SER A 32 10.73 12.26 24.62
C SER A 32 9.82 13.02 23.65
N LEU A 33 10.24 14.22 23.22
CA LEU A 33 9.47 15.05 22.28
C LEU A 33 9.45 14.48 20.86
N ILE A 34 10.51 13.80 20.43
CA ILE A 34 10.60 13.21 19.09
C ILE A 34 9.59 12.06 18.91
N VAL A 35 9.38 11.23 19.95
CA VAL A 35 8.47 10.07 19.89
C VAL A 35 7.00 10.50 19.74
N MET A 36 6.58 11.59 20.38
CA MET A 36 5.20 12.09 20.30
C MET A 36 4.87 12.81 18.97
N SER A 37 5.87 13.21 18.18
CA SER A 37 5.65 13.99 16.96
C SER A 37 5.27 13.17 15.74
N THR A 38 5.44 11.84 15.75
CA THR A 38 5.26 11.00 14.55
C THR A 38 3.83 10.52 14.36
N GLU A 39 3.07 10.30 15.44
CA GLU A 39 1.72 9.71 15.39
C GLU A 39 0.74 10.52 14.53
N GLY A 40 0.78 11.86 14.63
CA GLY A 40 -0.07 12.73 13.81
C GLY A 40 0.33 12.83 12.34
N ILE A 41 1.60 12.53 12.02
CA ILE A 41 2.11 12.52 10.64
C ILE A 41 1.64 11.25 9.92
N ASP A 42 1.64 10.11 10.61
CA ASP A 42 1.29 8.84 9.99
C ASP A 42 -0.21 8.74 9.68
N HIS A 43 -1.09 9.24 10.55
CA HIS A 43 -2.51 9.36 10.23
C HIS A 43 -2.77 10.20 8.96
N ARG A 44 -2.04 11.31 8.78
CA ARG A 44 -2.15 12.14 7.57
C ARG A 44 -1.69 11.41 6.33
N LYS A 45 -0.63 10.59 6.41
CA LYS A 45 -0.19 9.74 5.30
C LYS A 45 -1.26 8.72 4.93
N VAL A 46 -1.94 8.11 5.91
CA VAL A 46 -3.04 7.16 5.64
C VAL A 46 -4.20 7.86 4.93
N MET A 47 -4.55 9.08 5.37
CA MET A 47 -5.57 9.88 4.69
C MET A 47 -5.16 10.23 3.25
N GLN A 48 -3.88 10.56 3.01
CA GLN A 48 -3.38 10.77 1.64
C GLN A 48 -3.44 9.48 0.80
N SER A 49 -3.08 8.34 1.37
CA SER A 49 -3.18 7.03 0.70
C SER A 49 -4.63 6.68 0.36
N ARG A 50 -5.60 7.07 1.18
CA ARG A 50 -7.04 6.94 0.88
C ARG A 50 -7.41 7.73 -0.37
N GLU A 51 -7.03 9.01 -0.46
CA GLU A 51 -7.33 9.82 -1.65
C GLU A 51 -6.66 9.26 -2.90
N LEU A 52 -5.40 8.85 -2.79
CA LEU A 52 -4.68 8.21 -3.89
C LEU A 52 -5.35 6.91 -4.34
N LEU A 53 -5.84 6.10 -3.40
CA LEU A 53 -6.60 4.90 -3.72
C LEU A 53 -7.88 5.26 -4.48
N ALA A 54 -8.65 6.26 -4.03
CA ALA A 54 -9.86 6.68 -4.74
C ALA A 54 -9.57 7.10 -6.20
N LEU A 55 -8.49 7.86 -6.41
CA LEU A 55 -8.04 8.25 -7.75
C LEU A 55 -7.60 7.04 -8.60
N ASP A 56 -6.92 6.07 -8.00
CA ASP A 56 -6.53 4.85 -8.70
C ASP A 56 -7.72 4.00 -9.08
N LEU A 57 -8.72 3.86 -8.22
CA LEU A 57 -9.95 3.12 -8.54
C LEU A 57 -10.66 3.72 -9.76
N GLN A 58 -10.73 5.06 -9.83
CA GLN A 58 -11.25 5.75 -11.01
C GLN A 58 -10.40 5.49 -12.25
N ARG A 59 -9.07 5.50 -12.11
CA ARG A 59 -8.16 5.18 -13.22
C ARG A 59 -8.33 3.74 -13.71
N ILE A 60 -8.36 2.76 -12.80
CA ILE A 60 -8.55 1.34 -13.14
C ILE A 60 -9.84 1.17 -13.95
N ARG A 61 -10.93 1.78 -13.50
CA ARG A 61 -12.19 1.79 -14.24
C ARG A 61 -12.02 2.37 -15.65
N LEU A 62 -11.38 3.53 -15.77
CA LEU A 62 -11.19 4.19 -17.07
C LEU A 62 -10.39 3.32 -18.03
N GLU A 63 -9.26 2.77 -17.57
CA GLU A 63 -8.41 1.88 -18.38
C GLU A 63 -9.15 0.60 -18.77
N SER A 64 -9.96 0.06 -17.87
CA SER A 64 -10.79 -1.11 -18.13
C SER A 64 -11.81 -0.85 -19.26
N ILE A 65 -12.45 0.32 -19.26
CA ILE A 65 -13.38 0.75 -20.31
C ILE A 65 -12.66 1.04 -21.62
N ASP A 66 -11.59 1.83 -21.58
CA ASP A 66 -10.91 2.34 -22.78
C ASP A 66 -10.23 1.20 -23.55
N GLN A 67 -9.61 0.26 -22.83
CA GLN A 67 -8.86 -0.85 -23.42
C GLN A 67 -9.66 -2.17 -23.46
N GLY A 68 -10.86 -2.21 -22.89
CA GLY A 68 -11.67 -3.43 -22.79
C GLY A 68 -11.06 -4.52 -21.91
N ARG A 69 -10.13 -4.16 -21.01
CA ARG A 69 -9.34 -5.10 -20.19
C ARG A 69 -10.07 -5.47 -18.91
N VAL A 70 -9.98 -6.73 -18.51
CA VAL A 70 -10.46 -7.18 -17.20
C VAL A 70 -9.35 -6.95 -16.18
N LEU A 71 -9.54 -5.94 -15.34
CA LEU A 71 -8.58 -5.52 -14.33
C LEU A 71 -9.08 -5.92 -12.94
N GLY A 72 -8.16 -6.09 -12.00
CA GLY A 72 -8.50 -6.39 -10.61
C GLY A 72 -7.57 -5.72 -9.63
N LEU A 73 -8.07 -5.48 -8.43
CA LEU A 73 -7.28 -4.95 -7.30
C LEU A 73 -6.99 -6.08 -6.33
N VAL A 74 -5.71 -6.30 -6.04
CA VAL A 74 -5.25 -7.21 -5.00
C VAL A 74 -4.73 -6.37 -3.84
N PHE A 75 -5.25 -6.62 -2.64
CA PHE A 75 -4.66 -6.10 -1.42
C PHE A 75 -3.71 -7.14 -0.81
N LEU A 76 -2.50 -6.69 -0.51
CA LEU A 76 -1.42 -7.45 0.12
C LEU A 76 -1.36 -7.00 1.58
N ALA A 77 -1.74 -7.88 2.50
CA ALA A 77 -1.65 -7.60 3.92
C ALA A 77 -0.18 -7.41 4.34
N ALA A 78 0.04 -6.60 5.38
CA ALA A 78 1.38 -6.43 5.95
C ALA A 78 1.93 -7.76 6.44
N THR A 79 3.24 -7.95 6.26
CA THR A 79 4.01 -9.09 6.75
C THR A 79 5.21 -8.57 7.54
N ASP A 80 5.94 -9.45 8.23
CA ASP A 80 7.15 -9.07 8.98
C ASP A 80 8.24 -8.41 8.11
N VAL A 81 8.20 -8.62 6.79
CA VAL A 81 9.23 -8.17 5.85
C VAL A 81 8.74 -7.15 4.82
N ALA A 82 7.44 -6.87 4.77
CA ALA A 82 6.87 -5.93 3.79
C ALA A 82 5.61 -5.23 4.34
N PRO A 83 5.46 -3.91 4.13
CA PRO A 83 4.27 -3.18 4.53
C PRO A 83 3.05 -3.63 3.71
N ALA A 84 1.86 -3.30 4.20
CA ALA A 84 0.63 -3.53 3.43
C ALA A 84 0.69 -2.76 2.11
N ALA A 85 0.13 -3.32 1.05
CA ALA A 85 0.15 -2.71 -0.28
C ALA A 85 -1.09 -3.10 -1.08
N TYR A 86 -1.31 -2.43 -2.20
CA TYR A 86 -2.22 -2.90 -3.23
C TYR A 86 -1.57 -2.85 -4.60
N GLN A 87 -1.99 -3.78 -5.46
CA GLN A 87 -1.53 -3.87 -6.84
C GLN A 87 -2.70 -4.12 -7.78
N VAL A 88 -2.55 -3.65 -9.00
CA VAL A 88 -3.48 -3.93 -10.09
C VAL A 88 -3.00 -5.14 -10.86
N VAL A 89 -3.90 -6.07 -11.11
CA VAL A 89 -3.68 -7.26 -11.91
C VAL A 89 -4.62 -7.26 -13.11
N GLU A 90 -4.23 -7.93 -14.17
CA GLU A 90 -4.99 -8.10 -15.39
C GLU A 90 -5.25 -9.59 -15.64
N TYR A 91 -6.47 -9.91 -16.07
CA TYR A 91 -6.81 -11.25 -16.50
C TYR A 91 -6.43 -11.43 -17.96
N THR A 92 -5.34 -12.17 -18.21
CA THR A 92 -4.75 -12.29 -19.55
C THR A 92 -4.62 -13.74 -19.98
N GLU A 93 -4.71 -13.93 -21.30
CA GLU A 93 -4.41 -15.19 -21.93
C GLU A 93 -2.89 -15.46 -21.90
N ASN A 94 -2.52 -16.68 -21.53
CA ASN A 94 -1.15 -17.16 -21.67
C ASN A 94 -1.15 -18.41 -22.53
N GLN A 95 -0.49 -18.29 -23.68
CA GLN A 95 -0.20 -19.40 -24.56
C GLN A 95 1.14 -20.00 -24.13
N THR A 96 1.12 -21.25 -23.69
CA THR A 96 2.35 -21.98 -23.40
C THR A 96 2.60 -22.95 -24.54
N ASP A 97 3.62 -22.66 -25.34
CA ASP A 97 4.10 -23.57 -26.38
C ASP A 97 4.76 -24.78 -25.72
N GLN A 98 4.05 -25.90 -25.66
CA GLN A 98 4.66 -27.16 -25.25
C GLN A 98 5.63 -27.61 -26.34
N SER A 99 6.94 -27.46 -26.09
CA SER A 99 7.99 -28.00 -26.96
C SER A 99 8.60 -29.28 -26.39
N THR A 100 8.76 -30.26 -27.28
CA THR A 100 9.46 -31.58 -27.23
C THR A 100 8.63 -32.81 -26.79
N GLN A 101 8.55 -33.89 -27.59
CA GLN A 101 9.62 -34.86 -27.91
C GLN A 101 9.42 -35.54 -29.31
N PRO A 102 10.45 -36.16 -29.94
CA PRO A 102 10.46 -36.61 -31.32
C PRO A 102 9.95 -38.05 -31.44
N LEU A 103 8.63 -38.22 -31.56
CA LEU A 103 8.05 -39.30 -32.35
C LEU A 103 6.58 -38.98 -32.61
N GLY A 104 6.36 -38.31 -33.74
CA GLY A 104 5.07 -38.02 -34.39
C GLY A 104 3.80 -38.04 -33.51
N THR A 105 3.54 -36.98 -32.75
CA THR A 105 2.18 -36.59 -32.35
C THR A 105 2.11 -35.08 -32.07
N THR A 106 1.05 -34.47 -32.59
CA THR A 106 0.61 -33.05 -32.61
C THR A 106 1.16 -32.08 -31.56
N THR A 107 1.72 -30.97 -32.04
CA THR A 107 1.89 -29.70 -31.31
C THR A 107 0.51 -29.15 -30.91
N GLY A 108 0.18 -29.17 -29.62
CA GLY A 108 -1.02 -28.53 -29.08
C GLY A 108 -0.65 -27.24 -28.34
N VAL A 109 -1.21 -26.10 -28.76
CA VAL A 109 -1.15 -24.87 -27.99
C VAL A 109 -2.19 -24.97 -26.87
N THR A 110 -1.75 -24.90 -25.60
CA THR A 110 -2.69 -24.81 -24.47
C THR A 110 -2.83 -23.35 -24.08
N THR A 111 -4.04 -22.82 -24.26
CA THR A 111 -4.44 -21.49 -23.79
C THR A 111 -4.87 -21.58 -22.32
N THR A 112 -4.18 -20.86 -21.42
CA THR A 112 -4.55 -20.74 -20.00
C THR A 112 -4.73 -19.28 -19.64
N TYR A 113 -5.84 -18.93 -18.99
CA TYR A 113 -6.05 -17.58 -18.47
C TYR A 113 -5.58 -17.48 -17.02
N ARG A 114 -4.86 -16.40 -16.69
CA ARG A 114 -4.38 -16.14 -15.32
C ARG A 114 -4.31 -14.64 -15.04
N TRP A 115 -4.40 -14.31 -13.76
CA TRP A 115 -4.09 -12.98 -13.25
C TRP A 115 -2.59 -12.72 -13.32
N GLN A 116 -2.20 -11.60 -13.91
CA GLN A 116 -0.81 -11.14 -13.98
C GLN A 116 -0.74 -9.68 -13.55
N ALA A 117 0.39 -9.21 -13.03
CA ALA A 117 0.55 -7.80 -12.67
C ALA A 117 0.35 -6.91 -13.90
N ALA A 118 -0.49 -5.88 -13.78
CA ALA A 118 -0.74 -4.94 -14.86
C ALA A 118 0.48 -3.99 -15.00
N THR A 119 1.13 -3.97 -16.17
CA THR A 119 2.40 -3.27 -16.37
C THR A 119 2.31 -1.74 -16.32
N ASP A 120 1.11 -1.22 -16.56
CA ASP A 120 0.73 0.20 -16.58
C ASP A 120 0.41 0.77 -15.19
N PHE A 121 0.40 -0.10 -14.18
CA PHE A 121 0.14 0.24 -12.78
C PHE A 121 1.33 -0.11 -11.90
N GLN A 122 1.65 0.80 -10.98
CA GLN A 122 2.67 0.55 -9.97
C GLN A 122 2.02 -0.01 -8.71
N THR A 123 2.70 -0.95 -8.05
CA THR A 123 2.29 -1.39 -6.72
C THR A 123 2.44 -0.23 -5.74
N LYS A 124 1.40 0.05 -4.96
CA LYS A 124 1.40 1.15 -4.00
C LYS A 124 1.40 0.60 -2.58
N THR A 125 2.42 0.98 -1.82
CA THR A 125 2.50 0.65 -0.40
C THR A 125 1.62 1.59 0.42
N LEU A 126 1.07 1.04 1.49
CA LEU A 126 0.34 1.79 2.51
C LEU A 126 1.28 2.09 3.68
N PRO A 127 1.01 3.15 4.45
CA PRO A 127 1.76 3.44 5.66
C PRO A 127 1.69 2.29 6.67
N ASP A 128 2.68 2.21 7.56
CA ASP A 128 2.70 1.20 8.62
C ASP A 128 1.43 1.26 9.48
N GLN A 129 1.05 0.10 10.04
CA GLN A 129 -0.17 -0.04 10.85
C GLN A 129 -1.48 0.31 10.11
N THR A 130 -1.44 0.30 8.77
CA THR A 130 -2.64 0.46 7.94
C THR A 130 -3.24 -0.90 7.59
N SER A 131 -4.55 -1.03 7.76
CA SER A 131 -5.32 -2.15 7.21
C SER A 131 -6.43 -1.63 6.31
N LEU A 132 -6.83 -2.46 5.34
CA LEU A 132 -7.87 -2.16 4.39
C LEU A 132 -8.97 -3.21 4.52
N GLN A 133 -10.21 -2.75 4.58
CA GLN A 133 -11.39 -3.62 4.59
C GLN A 133 -12.26 -3.32 3.37
N ILE A 134 -12.61 -4.37 2.63
CA ILE A 134 -13.55 -4.31 1.51
C ILE A 134 -14.80 -5.07 1.92
N GLN A 135 -15.93 -4.40 1.92
CA GLN A 135 -17.23 -4.98 2.24
C GLN A 135 -18.14 -4.87 1.01
N PRO A 136 -18.72 -5.98 0.52
CA PRO A 136 -19.71 -5.92 -0.54
C PRO A 136 -20.97 -5.22 -0.02
N MET A 137 -21.56 -4.36 -0.84
CA MET A 137 -22.83 -3.70 -0.49
C MET A 137 -24.02 -4.63 -0.70
N ASP A 138 -23.86 -5.63 -1.58
CA ASP A 138 -24.85 -6.69 -1.79
C ASP A 138 -24.57 -7.89 -0.87
N HIS A 139 -25.54 -8.21 -0.02
CA HIS A 139 -25.47 -9.24 1.02
C HIS A 139 -25.27 -10.67 0.49
N GLY A 140 -25.34 -10.89 -0.82
CA GLY A 140 -25.15 -12.19 -1.47
C GLY A 140 -23.69 -12.59 -1.71
N TYR A 141 -22.74 -11.66 -1.55
CA TYR A 141 -21.32 -11.90 -1.84
C TYR A 141 -20.51 -11.97 -0.54
N ASN A 142 -19.70 -13.02 -0.37
CA ASN A 142 -18.72 -13.12 0.71
C ASN A 142 -17.29 -13.05 0.15
N LEU A 143 -16.59 -11.95 0.46
CA LEU A 143 -15.22 -11.68 0.01
C LEU A 143 -14.15 -12.32 0.92
N GLU A 144 -14.50 -12.85 2.11
CA GLU A 144 -13.55 -13.47 3.04
C GLU A 144 -12.85 -14.69 2.43
N VAL A 145 -13.54 -15.42 1.56
CA VAL A 145 -13.00 -16.57 0.82
C VAL A 145 -11.83 -16.15 -0.07
N LEU A 146 -11.85 -14.92 -0.59
CA LEU A 146 -10.78 -14.38 -1.44
C LEU A 146 -9.57 -13.95 -0.61
N ASN A 147 -9.78 -13.45 0.61
CA ASN A 147 -8.72 -13.05 1.53
C ASN A 147 -7.85 -14.23 2.01
N THR A 148 -8.39 -15.45 1.99
CA THR A 148 -7.67 -16.66 2.44
C THR A 148 -6.60 -17.11 1.44
N ARG A 149 -6.67 -16.69 0.17
CA ARG A 149 -5.70 -17.07 -0.87
C ARG A 149 -4.55 -16.07 -1.06
N GLN A 150 -4.12 -15.40 0.02
CA GLN A 150 -2.89 -14.58 0.11
C GLN A 150 -2.50 -13.85 -1.20
N GLY A 151 -3.37 -12.97 -1.70
CA GLY A 151 -3.05 -12.11 -2.85
C GLY A 151 -2.98 -12.80 -4.22
N GLN A 152 -3.42 -14.06 -4.34
CA GLN A 152 -3.46 -14.77 -5.64
C GLN A 152 -4.71 -14.47 -6.46
N ILE A 153 -5.74 -13.88 -5.85
CA ILE A 153 -7.01 -13.54 -6.50
C ILE A 153 -7.35 -12.09 -6.17
N PRO A 154 -7.75 -11.27 -7.16
CA PRO A 154 -8.23 -9.92 -6.90
C PRO A 154 -9.49 -9.91 -6.05
N GLN A 155 -9.56 -8.93 -5.14
CA GLN A 155 -10.71 -8.69 -4.26
C GLN A 155 -11.77 -7.83 -4.95
N LEU A 156 -11.35 -7.01 -5.92
CA LEU A 156 -12.21 -6.23 -6.80
C LEU A 156 -11.86 -6.55 -8.24
N ILE A 157 -12.87 -6.69 -9.09
CA ILE A 157 -12.69 -7.00 -10.51
C ILE A 157 -13.52 -6.03 -11.32
N TRP A 158 -12.85 -5.23 -12.15
CA TRP A 158 -13.48 -4.45 -13.21
C TRP A 158 -13.54 -5.29 -14.47
N LEU A 159 -14.75 -5.45 -14.99
CA LEU A 159 -14.98 -6.03 -16.30
C LEU A 159 -14.63 -4.99 -17.36
N GLY A 160 -14.32 -5.39 -18.60
CA GLY A 160 -13.87 -4.48 -19.69
C GLY A 160 -14.88 -3.39 -20.11
N ASN A 161 -16.04 -3.29 -19.46
CA ASN A 161 -16.99 -2.19 -19.58
C ASN A 161 -16.99 -1.25 -18.36
N GLY A 162 -16.05 -1.44 -17.42
CA GLY A 162 -15.90 -0.69 -16.17
C GLY A 162 -16.83 -1.12 -15.04
N GLU A 163 -17.68 -2.14 -15.23
CA GLU A 163 -18.53 -2.65 -14.16
C GLU A 163 -17.71 -3.38 -13.10
N VAL A 164 -18.14 -3.23 -11.84
CA VAL A 164 -17.54 -3.89 -10.68
C VAL A 164 -18.65 -4.22 -9.68
N LEU A 165 -18.38 -5.19 -8.80
CA LEU A 165 -19.27 -5.43 -7.67
C LEU A 165 -19.33 -4.18 -6.76
N PRO A 166 -20.54 -3.73 -6.37
CA PRO A 166 -20.66 -2.62 -5.43
C PRO A 166 -20.01 -2.95 -4.09
N VAL A 167 -19.11 -2.08 -3.64
CA VAL A 167 -18.36 -2.28 -2.39
C VAL A 167 -18.20 -0.98 -1.61
N ARG A 168 -18.04 -1.14 -0.31
CA ARG A 168 -17.54 -0.12 0.60
C ARG A 168 -16.12 -0.48 1.03
N ILE A 169 -15.17 0.42 0.81
CA ILE A 169 -13.76 0.26 1.13
C ILE A 169 -13.41 1.22 2.27
N GLN A 170 -12.94 0.69 3.40
CA GLN A 170 -12.53 1.49 4.56
C GLN A 170 -11.06 1.24 4.88
N LEU A 171 -10.29 2.32 4.99
CA LEU A 171 -8.93 2.27 5.53
C LEU A 171 -8.99 2.46 7.04
N TYR A 172 -8.12 1.76 7.74
CA TYR A 172 -7.92 1.85 9.18
C TYR A 172 -6.46 2.13 9.48
N PHE A 173 -6.21 2.95 10.47
CA PHE A 173 -4.90 3.17 11.08
C PHE A 173 -5.00 2.83 12.55
N GLN A 174 -4.20 1.87 13.02
CA GLN A 174 -4.26 1.39 14.41
C GLN A 174 -5.70 1.02 14.85
N GLN A 175 -6.42 0.31 13.99
CA GLN A 175 -7.81 -0.13 14.20
C GLN A 175 -8.85 1.00 14.26
N GLN A 176 -8.47 2.25 14.00
CA GLN A 176 -9.41 3.38 13.87
C GLN A 176 -9.67 3.68 12.40
N PRO A 177 -10.94 3.85 11.98
CA PRO A 177 -11.25 4.19 10.59
C PRO A 177 -10.68 5.57 10.24
N VAL A 178 -10.05 5.68 9.07
CA VAL A 178 -9.46 6.92 8.56
C VAL A 178 -10.32 7.49 7.44
N GLY A 179 -10.93 8.64 7.72
CA GLY A 179 -11.84 9.31 6.79
C GLY A 179 -13.09 8.48 6.48
N GLU A 180 -13.90 9.00 5.55
CA GLU A 180 -15.11 8.32 5.08
C GLU A 180 -14.77 7.06 4.27
N ALA A 181 -15.69 6.10 4.24
CA ALA A 181 -15.51 4.95 3.36
C ALA A 181 -15.57 5.38 1.88
N ILE A 182 -14.75 4.75 1.04
CA ILE A 182 -14.85 4.89 -0.42
C ILE A 182 -15.91 3.89 -0.89
N GLU A 183 -16.97 4.39 -1.53
CA GLU A 183 -18.01 3.52 -2.09
C GLU A 183 -17.87 3.42 -3.60
N LEU A 184 -17.90 2.19 -4.11
CA LEU A 184 -18.00 1.90 -5.53
C LEU A 184 -19.41 1.41 -5.83
N ASN A 185 -20.05 2.03 -6.81
CA ASN A 185 -21.32 1.53 -7.34
C ASN A 185 -21.09 0.45 -8.42
N HIS A 186 -22.16 -0.11 -8.97
CA HIS A 186 -22.11 -1.15 -10.00
C HIS A 186 -21.39 -0.70 -11.30
N LEU A 187 -21.35 0.61 -11.56
CA LEU A 187 -20.64 1.19 -12.70
C LEU A 187 -19.15 1.41 -12.40
N GLY A 188 -18.67 1.05 -11.21
CA GLY A 188 -17.30 1.28 -10.76
C GLY A 188 -16.95 2.73 -10.43
N LEU A 189 -17.96 3.60 -10.33
CA LEU A 189 -17.74 5.00 -9.96
C LEU A 189 -17.56 5.11 -8.44
N VAL A 190 -16.60 5.92 -8.04
CA VAL A 190 -16.42 6.35 -6.64
C VAL A 190 -17.52 7.35 -6.30
N VAL A 191 -18.35 7.02 -5.31
CA VAL A 191 -19.43 7.88 -4.81
C VAL A 191 -18.91 8.68 -3.61
N ASP A 192 -18.99 10.01 -3.69
CA ASP A 192 -18.71 10.89 -2.56
C ASP A 192 -19.98 11.10 -1.72
N GLN A 193 -19.89 10.92 -0.41
CA GLN A 193 -21.02 11.09 0.52
C GLN A 193 -21.26 12.55 0.94
N SER A 194 -20.52 13.51 0.38
CA SER A 194 -20.61 14.94 0.72
C SER A 194 -21.92 15.66 0.29
N GLY A 195 -22.94 14.94 -0.20
CA GLY A 195 -24.15 15.51 -0.81
C GLY A 195 -25.51 15.13 -0.22
N ALA A 196 -25.58 14.48 0.95
CA ALA A 196 -26.86 14.17 1.60
C ALA A 196 -27.01 14.95 2.92
N SER A 197 -27.63 16.12 2.85
CA SER A 197 -28.19 16.87 3.99
C SER A 197 -29.58 17.34 3.64
#